data_AF-A0AA88JFY3-F1
#
_entry.id   AF-A0AA88JFY3-F1
#
_cell.length_a   1.000
_cell.length_b   1.000
_cell.length_c   1.000
_cell.angle_alpha   90.00
_cell.angle_beta   90.00
_cell.angle_gamma   90.00
#
_symmetry.space_group_name_H-M   'P 1'
#
loop_
_entity.id
_entity.type
_entity.pdbx_description
1 polymer ?
#
loop_
_entity_poly.entity_id
_entity_poly.type
_entity_poly.pdbx_seq_one_letter_code
_entity_poly.pdbx_strand_id
1 'polypeptide(L)'
;MSRGPSSLKRKQPDSRSPLESLTEQERILYNVIRSKQGIGIWLGDLRKELNIPDNVAKKFLKSLEAKKLIKLVANVHSKIKKHYLATEFEPSAEITGGAWYADGKLDTGFINILKSCCLKVIYNQRVVTLEGLSDAIRRSGLLTVDFTTQQIEEIAKTLVLDNEIVEVESNGVGEFDSILVGKVCYKCTSKGSRGDPITGAMASIPCGVCPRISDCTPDGIISPKTCRYYTEWLNF
;
A
#
# COMPACT_ATOMS: atom_id res chain seq x y z
N MET A 1 75.14 -3.54 -27.72
CA MET A 1 75.02 -4.56 -26.64
C MET A 1 73.54 -4.87 -26.50
N SER A 2 73.10 -6.01 -27.06
CA SER A 2 72.71 -7.23 -26.31
C SER A 2 71.34 -7.08 -25.63
N ARG A 3 70.28 -7.71 -26.17
CA ARG A 3 69.79 -9.09 -25.93
C ARG A 3 68.68 -9.14 -24.86
N GLY A 4 67.43 -9.25 -25.35
CA GLY A 4 66.40 -10.24 -24.95
C GLY A 4 65.96 -10.37 -23.48
N PRO A 5 65.15 -11.40 -23.17
CA PRO A 5 63.68 -11.32 -23.15
C PRO A 5 63.11 -11.64 -21.75
N SER A 6 61.83 -11.33 -21.46
CA SER A 6 61.16 -12.04 -20.37
C SER A 6 59.63 -12.06 -20.46
N SER A 7 59.14 -13.28 -20.41
CA SER A 7 57.77 -13.75 -20.44
C SER A 7 56.95 -13.23 -19.25
N LEU A 8 55.77 -12.65 -19.53
CA LEU A 8 54.69 -12.57 -18.54
C LEU A 8 53.50 -13.37 -19.03
N LYS A 9 53.39 -14.57 -18.43
CA LYS A 9 52.22 -15.46 -18.37
C LYS A 9 50.91 -14.71 -18.59
N ARG A 10 50.24 -14.98 -19.72
CA ARG A 10 48.80 -14.75 -19.87
C ARG A 10 48.09 -15.61 -18.82
N LYS A 11 47.56 -14.97 -17.77
CA LYS A 11 46.53 -15.57 -16.93
C LYS A 11 45.26 -15.64 -17.77
N GLN A 12 44.88 -16.86 -18.12
CA GLN A 12 43.60 -17.22 -18.70
C GLN A 12 42.48 -16.80 -17.74
N PRO A 13 41.53 -15.94 -18.12
CA PRO A 13 40.32 -15.77 -17.36
C PRO A 13 39.38 -16.93 -17.70
N ASP A 14 39.37 -17.95 -16.85
CA ASP A 14 38.22 -18.85 -16.73
C ASP A 14 37.05 -18.04 -16.14
N SER A 15 36.37 -17.28 -16.99
CA SER A 15 35.08 -16.68 -16.68
C SER A 15 34.03 -17.37 -17.55
N ARG A 16 33.76 -18.65 -17.27
CA ARG A 16 32.53 -19.28 -17.74
C ARG A 16 31.37 -18.57 -17.08
N SER A 17 30.52 -17.95 -17.88
CA SER A 17 29.32 -17.27 -17.41
C SER A 17 28.42 -18.25 -16.66
N PRO A 18 27.70 -17.85 -15.59
CA PRO A 18 26.78 -18.73 -14.87
C PRO A 18 25.75 -19.43 -15.77
N LEU A 19 25.42 -18.81 -16.92
CA LEU A 19 24.56 -19.36 -17.97
C LEU A 19 25.17 -20.53 -18.76
N GLU A 20 26.49 -20.66 -18.83
CA GLU A 20 27.19 -21.76 -19.51
C GLU A 20 27.16 -23.05 -18.71
N SER A 21 26.91 -22.98 -17.40
CA SER A 21 26.80 -24.14 -16.50
C SER A 21 25.40 -24.76 -16.44
N LEU A 22 24.44 -24.22 -17.20
CA LEU A 22 23.05 -24.66 -17.17
C LEU A 22 22.82 -25.76 -18.20
N THR A 23 22.08 -26.79 -17.78
CA THR A 23 21.54 -27.78 -18.72
C THR A 23 20.52 -27.12 -19.66
N GLU A 24 20.32 -27.70 -20.85
CA GLU A 24 19.38 -27.18 -21.86
C GLU A 24 17.98 -26.92 -21.28
N GLN A 25 17.52 -27.82 -20.41
CA GLN A 25 16.23 -27.70 -19.72
C GLN A 25 16.21 -26.59 -18.66
N GLU A 26 17.30 -26.36 -17.93
CA GLU A 26 17.43 -25.24 -16.99
C GLU A 26 17.43 -23.89 -17.73
N ARG A 27 18.05 -23.83 -18.92
CA ARG A 27 18.03 -22.61 -19.76
C ARG A 27 16.65 -22.28 -20.26
N ILE A 28 15.91 -23.27 -20.75
CA ILE A 28 14.51 -23.08 -21.19
C ILE A 28 13.66 -22.57 -20.02
N LEU A 29 13.80 -23.19 -18.85
CA LEU A 29 13.07 -22.78 -17.64
C LEU A 29 13.42 -21.36 -17.20
N TYR A 30 14.71 -21.01 -17.19
CA TYR A 30 15.16 -19.65 -16.87
C TYR A 30 14.64 -18.61 -17.88
N ASN A 31 14.66 -18.92 -19.18
CA ASN A 31 14.14 -18.03 -20.22
C ASN A 31 12.63 -17.76 -20.06
N VAL A 32 11.85 -18.75 -19.63
CA VAL A 32 10.42 -18.56 -19.32
C VAL A 32 10.22 -17.68 -18.09
N ILE A 33 11.02 -17.86 -17.03
CA ILE A 33 10.97 -16.96 -15.86
C ILE A 33 11.34 -15.53 -16.27
N ARG A 34 12.39 -15.40 -17.09
CA ARG A 34 12.91 -14.12 -17.59
C ARG A 34 11.90 -13.40 -18.50
N SER A 35 11.11 -14.14 -19.29
CA SER A 35 10.10 -13.55 -20.17
C SER A 35 8.95 -12.88 -19.42
N LYS A 36 8.66 -13.30 -18.19
CA LYS A 36 7.62 -12.69 -17.34
C LYS A 36 8.08 -11.42 -16.61
N GLN A 37 9.35 -11.03 -16.73
CA GLN A 37 9.92 -9.78 -16.19
C GLN A 37 9.45 -9.53 -14.74
N GLY A 38 9.09 -8.29 -14.37
CA GLY A 38 8.80 -7.88 -12.99
C GLY A 38 7.64 -8.60 -12.28
N ILE A 39 6.75 -9.30 -13.00
CA ILE A 39 5.62 -10.05 -12.40
C ILE A 39 6.08 -11.44 -11.90
N GLY A 40 7.14 -11.98 -12.51
CA GLY A 40 7.61 -13.34 -12.28
C GLY A 40 6.55 -14.41 -12.61
N ILE A 41 6.82 -15.65 -12.20
CA ILE A 41 5.94 -16.79 -12.49
C ILE A 41 5.75 -17.69 -11.29
N TRP A 42 4.52 -18.16 -11.07
CA TRP A 42 4.22 -19.15 -10.04
C TRP A 42 4.59 -20.57 -10.52
N LEU A 43 5.01 -21.43 -9.59
CA LEU A 43 5.41 -22.82 -9.88
C LEU A 43 4.39 -23.58 -10.72
N GLY A 44 3.09 -23.43 -10.41
CA GLY A 44 2.04 -24.17 -11.12
C GLY A 44 1.78 -23.68 -12.53
N ASP A 45 2.03 -22.41 -12.84
CA ASP A 45 1.91 -21.86 -14.20
C ASP A 45 3.16 -22.18 -15.01
N LEU A 46 4.34 -22.08 -14.38
CA LEU A 46 5.61 -22.53 -14.96
C LEU A 46 5.55 -24.00 -15.39
N ARG A 47 4.90 -24.84 -14.57
CA ARG A 47 4.66 -26.24 -14.86
C ARG A 47 3.78 -26.44 -16.09
N LYS A 48 2.68 -25.70 -16.19
CA LYS A 48 1.73 -25.80 -17.31
C LYS A 48 2.38 -25.36 -18.62
N GLU A 49 3.19 -24.31 -18.56
CA GLU A 49 3.85 -23.72 -19.73
C GLU A 49 4.99 -24.63 -20.25
N LEU A 50 5.70 -25.32 -19.36
CA LEU A 50 6.81 -26.22 -19.72
C LEU A 50 6.43 -27.70 -19.83
N ASN A 51 5.21 -28.07 -19.41
CA ASN A 51 4.73 -29.46 -19.34
C ASN A 51 5.70 -30.43 -18.62
N ILE A 52 6.25 -30.00 -17.47
CA ILE A 52 7.24 -30.77 -16.69
C ILE A 52 6.67 -31.30 -15.36
N PRO A 53 7.20 -32.41 -14.80
CA PRO A 53 6.79 -32.89 -13.48
C PRO A 53 7.24 -31.99 -12.32
N ASP A 54 6.46 -31.96 -11.24
CA ASP A 54 6.69 -31.14 -10.03
C ASP A 54 8.09 -31.30 -9.42
N ASN A 55 8.58 -32.55 -9.36
CA ASN A 55 9.88 -32.87 -8.77
C ASN A 55 11.04 -32.29 -9.59
N VAL A 56 10.88 -32.24 -10.92
CA VAL A 56 11.89 -31.73 -11.84
C VAL A 56 11.93 -30.20 -11.78
N ALA A 57 10.75 -29.55 -11.82
CA ALA A 57 10.64 -28.10 -11.67
C ALA A 57 11.27 -27.60 -10.35
N LYS A 58 10.95 -28.25 -9.22
CA LYS A 58 11.51 -27.88 -7.90
C LYS A 58 13.03 -28.06 -7.84
N LYS A 59 13.58 -29.10 -8.49
CA LYS A 59 15.03 -29.34 -8.55
C LYS A 59 15.74 -28.24 -9.33
N PHE A 60 15.21 -27.86 -10.49
CA PHE A 60 15.78 -26.78 -11.31
C PHE A 60 15.66 -25.41 -10.63
N LEU A 61 14.53 -25.13 -9.98
CA LEU A 61 14.38 -23.88 -9.23
C LEU A 61 15.39 -23.77 -8.07
N LYS A 62 15.61 -24.86 -7.32
CA LYS A 62 16.66 -24.88 -6.28
C LYS A 62 18.07 -24.69 -6.87
N SER A 63 18.35 -25.28 -8.03
CA SER A 63 19.62 -25.11 -8.75
C SER A 63 19.83 -23.65 -9.17
N LEU A 64 18.80 -23.02 -9.76
CA LEU A 64 18.81 -21.62 -10.19
C LEU A 64 18.88 -20.63 -9.01
N GLU A 65 18.22 -20.93 -7.89
CA GLU A 65 18.29 -20.16 -6.64
C GLU A 65 19.69 -20.25 -6.01
N ALA A 66 20.28 -21.45 -5.97
CA ALA A 66 21.65 -21.65 -5.49
C ALA A 66 22.69 -20.89 -6.36
N LYS A 67 22.43 -20.78 -7.66
CA LYS A 67 23.23 -19.98 -8.61
C LYS A 67 22.91 -18.47 -8.57
N LYS A 68 21.98 -18.03 -7.71
CA LYS A 68 21.51 -16.64 -7.57
C LYS A 68 20.95 -16.03 -8.87
N LEU A 69 20.42 -16.86 -9.77
CA LEU A 69 19.83 -16.42 -11.04
C LEU A 69 18.34 -16.05 -10.88
N ILE A 70 17.69 -16.60 -9.87
CA ILE A 70 16.29 -16.30 -9.53
C ILE A 70 16.15 -15.95 -8.06
N LYS A 71 15.18 -15.11 -7.75
CA LYS A 71 14.73 -14.76 -6.40
C LYS A 71 13.27 -15.11 -6.22
N LEU A 72 12.92 -15.45 -4.98
CA LEU A 72 11.55 -15.80 -4.61
C LEU A 72 10.86 -14.58 -4.00
N VAL A 73 9.76 -14.16 -4.62
CA VAL A 73 8.98 -12.99 -4.21
C VAL A 73 7.61 -13.46 -3.75
N ALA A 74 7.18 -13.00 -2.57
CA ALA A 74 5.84 -13.24 -2.08
C ALA A 74 4.85 -12.32 -2.81
N ASN A 75 3.69 -12.87 -3.22
CA ASN A 75 2.65 -12.09 -3.86
C ASN A 75 1.70 -11.50 -2.78
N VAL A 76 1.46 -10.19 -2.84
CA VAL A 76 0.54 -9.48 -1.93
C VAL A 76 -0.90 -9.98 -2.04
N HIS A 77 -1.36 -10.31 -3.24
CA HIS A 77 -2.71 -10.86 -3.47
C HIS A 77 -2.84 -12.31 -3.01
N SER A 78 -1.73 -13.02 -2.78
CA SER A 78 -1.74 -14.43 -2.41
C SER A 78 -0.47 -14.82 -1.64
N LYS A 79 -0.52 -14.67 -0.31
CA LYS A 79 0.60 -15.03 0.60
C LYS A 79 1.10 -16.47 0.46
N ILE A 80 0.26 -17.37 -0.04
CA ILE A 80 0.59 -18.80 -0.26
C ILE A 80 1.32 -19.01 -1.61
N LYS A 81 1.06 -18.18 -2.62
CA LYS A 81 1.63 -18.33 -3.96
C LYS A 81 2.90 -17.49 -4.08
N LYS A 82 4.04 -18.16 -4.02
CA LYS A 82 5.37 -17.56 -4.24
C LYS A 82 5.66 -17.49 -5.74
N HIS A 83 6.06 -16.32 -6.22
CA HIS A 83 6.48 -16.09 -7.60
C HIS A 83 8.01 -16.15 -7.70
N TYR A 84 8.51 -16.78 -8.76
CA TYR A 84 9.93 -16.78 -9.09
C TYR A 84 10.20 -15.67 -10.09
N LEU A 85 11.21 -14.85 -9.79
CA LEU A 85 11.60 -13.69 -10.57
C LEU A 85 13.09 -13.80 -10.87
N ALA A 86 13.52 -13.44 -12.08
CA ALA A 86 14.95 -13.41 -12.38
C ALA A 86 15.64 -12.30 -11.57
N THR A 87 16.85 -12.55 -11.06
CA THR A 87 17.53 -11.64 -10.11
C THR A 87 17.74 -10.25 -10.70
N GLU A 88 17.90 -10.15 -12.01
CA GLU A 88 18.08 -8.89 -12.73
C GLU A 88 16.86 -7.96 -12.72
N PHE A 89 15.67 -8.45 -12.40
CA PHE A 89 14.43 -7.64 -12.43
C PHE A 89 13.97 -7.26 -11.03
N GLU A 90 13.51 -6.03 -10.87
CA GLU A 90 12.80 -5.60 -9.66
C GLU A 90 11.34 -6.06 -9.72
N PRO A 91 10.79 -6.54 -8.59
CA PRO A 91 9.42 -7.02 -8.55
C PRO A 91 8.44 -5.87 -8.77
N SER A 92 7.42 -6.07 -9.60
CA SER A 92 6.46 -5.02 -9.94
C SER A 92 5.56 -4.66 -8.76
N ALA A 93 5.01 -3.44 -8.78
CA ALA A 93 4.02 -2.98 -7.81
C ALA A 93 2.79 -3.91 -7.71
N GLU A 94 2.46 -4.61 -8.80
CA GLU A 94 1.35 -5.57 -8.85
C GLU A 94 1.57 -6.79 -7.94
N ILE A 95 2.80 -7.29 -7.83
CA ILE A 95 3.10 -8.44 -6.96
C ILE A 95 3.54 -8.00 -5.56
N THR A 96 4.16 -6.83 -5.43
CA THR A 96 4.66 -6.29 -4.15
C THR A 96 3.62 -5.47 -3.40
N GLY A 97 2.50 -5.11 -4.02
CA GLY A 97 1.47 -4.23 -3.46
C GLY A 97 1.81 -2.73 -3.52
N GLY A 98 2.96 -2.37 -4.09
CA GLY A 98 3.41 -0.98 -4.22
C GLY A 98 4.00 -0.41 -2.93
N ALA A 99 4.11 0.91 -2.87
CA ALA A 99 4.87 1.62 -1.84
C ALA A 99 4.24 1.59 -0.43
N TRP A 100 3.05 1.01 -0.27
CA TRP A 100 2.40 0.79 1.04
C TRP A 100 2.73 -0.57 1.66
N TYR A 101 3.44 -1.43 0.94
CA TYR A 101 3.72 -2.79 1.38
C TYR A 101 5.23 -2.97 1.60
N ALA A 102 5.56 -3.48 2.78
CA ALA A 102 6.90 -3.93 3.14
C ALA A 102 6.85 -5.46 3.30
N ASP A 103 7.72 -6.18 2.60
CA ASP A 103 7.82 -7.64 2.67
C ASP A 103 6.49 -8.39 2.44
N GLY A 104 5.63 -7.87 1.56
CA GLY A 104 4.33 -8.46 1.24
C GLY A 104 3.28 -8.29 2.34
N LYS A 105 3.50 -7.39 3.30
CA LYS A 105 2.50 -6.94 4.28
C LYS A 105 2.29 -5.44 4.15
N LEU A 106 1.03 -5.02 4.29
CA LEU A 106 0.69 -3.60 4.34
C LEU A 106 1.35 -2.97 5.58
N ASP A 107 2.14 -1.93 5.37
CA ASP A 107 2.80 -1.18 6.44
C ASP A 107 1.80 -0.21 7.06
N THR A 108 0.97 -0.74 7.95
CA THR A 108 -0.01 0.05 8.70
C THR A 108 0.65 1.07 9.63
N GLY A 109 1.88 0.80 10.09
CA GLY A 109 2.65 1.72 10.92
C GLY A 109 2.99 3.00 10.14
N PHE A 110 3.60 2.84 8.97
CA PHE A 110 3.91 3.96 8.08
C PHE A 110 2.65 4.72 7.66
N ILE A 111 1.59 4.02 7.25
CA ILE A 111 0.31 4.64 6.87
C ILE A 111 -0.23 5.50 8.00
N ASN A 112 -0.27 4.98 9.22
CA ASN A 112 -0.81 5.71 10.38
C ASN A 112 0.05 6.92 10.74
N ILE A 113 1.38 6.82 10.66
CA ILE A 113 2.28 7.95 10.88
C ILE A 113 2.04 9.04 9.83
N LEU A 114 1.95 8.66 8.55
CA LEU A 114 1.71 9.60 7.46
C LEU A 114 0.32 10.25 7.57
N LYS A 115 -0.74 9.48 7.88
CA LYS A 115 -2.08 10.00 8.22
C LYS A 115 -2.00 11.06 9.33
N SER A 116 -1.32 10.73 10.43
CA SER A 116 -1.17 11.62 11.58
C SER A 116 -0.44 12.92 11.21
N CYS A 117 0.58 12.83 10.37
CA CYS A 117 1.30 14.00 9.86
C CYS A 117 0.39 14.87 8.98
N CYS A 118 -0.35 14.27 8.04
CA CYS A 118 -1.29 14.99 7.20
C CYS A 118 -2.32 15.76 8.04
N LEU A 119 -2.96 15.08 9.00
CA LEU A 119 -3.96 15.70 9.89
C LEU A 119 -3.37 16.85 10.69
N LYS A 120 -2.16 16.68 11.25
CA LYS A 120 -1.49 17.73 12.02
C LYS A 120 -1.21 18.98 11.17
N VAL A 121 -0.79 18.79 9.92
CA VAL A 121 -0.55 19.90 8.98
C VAL A 121 -1.86 20.61 8.65
N ILE A 122 -2.90 19.86 8.26
CA ILE A 122 -4.20 20.42 7.88
C ILE A 122 -4.82 21.18 9.07
N TYR A 123 -4.72 20.64 10.28
CA TYR A 123 -5.22 21.28 11.50
C TYR A 123 -4.51 22.61 11.79
N ASN A 124 -3.20 22.67 11.59
CA ASN A 124 -2.41 23.88 11.85
C ASN A 124 -2.60 24.96 10.76
N GLN A 125 -2.79 24.57 9.50
CA GLN A 125 -2.88 25.50 8.37
C GLN A 125 -4.32 25.92 8.04
N ARG A 126 -5.33 25.29 8.65
CA ARG A 126 -6.78 25.44 8.39
C ARG A 126 -7.22 24.96 7.01
N VAL A 127 -6.51 25.38 5.96
CA VAL A 127 -6.72 24.97 4.56
C VAL A 127 -5.35 24.72 3.93
N VAL A 128 -5.21 23.62 3.18
CA VAL A 128 -3.95 23.27 2.52
C VAL A 128 -4.21 22.61 1.17
N THR A 129 -3.37 22.89 0.17
CA THR A 129 -3.39 22.19 -1.12
C THR A 129 -2.58 20.89 -1.04
N LEU A 130 -2.74 19.99 -2.01
CA LEU A 130 -1.97 18.75 -2.06
C LEU A 130 -0.44 19.03 -2.10
N GLU A 131 -0.01 20.00 -2.91
CA GLU A 131 1.37 20.46 -2.98
C GLU A 131 1.85 21.03 -1.63
N GLY A 132 1.06 21.93 -1.03
CA GLY A 132 1.38 22.52 0.27
C GLY A 132 1.47 21.48 1.39
N LEU A 133 0.65 20.44 1.34
CA LEU A 133 0.64 19.33 2.27
C LEU A 133 1.93 18.51 2.15
N SER A 134 2.32 18.16 0.92
CA SER A 134 3.59 17.45 0.64
C SER A 134 4.81 18.24 1.11
N ASP A 135 4.85 19.54 0.81
CA ASP A 135 5.95 20.41 1.21
C ASP A 135 6.00 20.62 2.73
N ALA A 136 4.85 20.76 3.38
CA ALA A 136 4.78 20.91 4.84
C ALA A 136 5.25 19.64 5.56
N ILE A 137 4.86 18.46 5.08
CA ILE A 137 5.32 17.19 5.65
C ILE A 137 6.83 17.03 5.44
N ARG A 138 7.36 17.38 4.27
CA ARG A 138 8.80 17.34 3.99
C ARG A 138 9.58 18.27 4.92
N ARG A 139 9.08 19.49 5.12
CA ARG A 139 9.68 20.48 6.05
C ARG A 139 9.61 20.04 7.50
N SER A 140 8.60 19.25 7.89
CA SER A 140 8.47 18.78 9.26
C SER A 140 9.59 17.82 9.68
N GLY A 141 10.25 17.16 8.72
CA GLY A 141 11.35 16.22 8.98
C GLY A 141 10.95 14.99 9.82
N LEU A 142 9.66 14.74 10.00
CA LEU A 142 9.15 13.67 10.86
C LEU A 142 9.23 12.28 10.22
N LEU A 143 9.38 12.23 8.89
CA LEU A 143 9.50 11.01 8.12
C LEU A 143 10.92 10.89 7.61
N THR A 144 11.59 9.79 7.98
CA THR A 144 12.91 9.42 7.45
C THR A 144 12.80 8.78 6.07
N VAL A 145 11.61 8.28 5.71
CA VAL A 145 11.34 7.58 4.45
C VAL A 145 10.78 8.57 3.43
N ASP A 146 11.30 8.53 2.20
CA ASP A 146 10.78 9.31 1.09
C ASP A 146 9.35 8.86 0.73
N PHE A 147 8.49 9.83 0.47
CA PHE A 147 7.11 9.60 0.03
C PHE A 147 6.83 10.36 -1.27
N THR A 148 5.95 9.80 -2.09
CA THR A 148 5.53 10.42 -3.35
C THR A 148 4.28 11.28 -3.16
N THR A 149 4.06 12.21 -4.09
CA THR A 149 2.85 13.03 -4.15
C THR A 149 1.59 12.17 -4.26
N GLN A 150 1.66 11.04 -4.98
CA GLN A 150 0.56 10.08 -5.11
C GLN A 150 0.20 9.43 -3.78
N GLN A 151 1.19 9.08 -2.95
CA GLN A 151 0.93 8.51 -1.63
C GLN A 151 0.18 9.49 -0.72
N ILE A 152 0.53 10.78 -0.78
CA ILE A 152 -0.20 11.81 -0.03
C ILE A 152 -1.63 11.95 -0.55
N GLU A 153 -1.84 11.90 -1.86
CA GLU A 153 -3.17 11.95 -2.46
C GLU A 153 -4.05 10.78 -1.98
N GLU A 154 -3.51 9.55 -1.98
CA GLU A 154 -4.23 8.37 -1.52
C GLU A 154 -4.59 8.44 -0.02
N ILE A 155 -3.67 8.96 0.80
CA ILE A 155 -3.92 9.21 2.21
C ILE A 155 -4.98 10.29 2.40
N ALA A 156 -4.90 11.40 1.66
CA ALA A 156 -5.89 12.47 1.72
C ALA A 156 -7.29 11.95 1.34
N LYS A 157 -7.40 11.20 0.24
CA LYS A 157 -8.66 10.53 -0.16
C LYS A 157 -9.19 9.62 0.94
N THR A 158 -8.32 8.84 1.58
CA THR A 158 -8.72 7.98 2.71
C THR A 158 -9.25 8.81 3.88
N LEU A 159 -8.60 9.90 4.24
CA LEU A 159 -9.05 10.81 5.31
C LEU A 159 -10.37 11.53 4.98
N VAL A 160 -10.63 11.81 3.69
CA VAL A 160 -11.92 12.33 3.21
C VAL A 160 -13.01 11.27 3.38
N LEU A 161 -12.73 10.01 3.01
CA LEU A 161 -13.66 8.89 3.21
C LEU A 161 -13.95 8.64 4.70
N ASP A 162 -12.94 8.77 5.55
CA ASP A 162 -13.05 8.67 7.00
C ASP A 162 -13.78 9.89 7.63
N ASN A 163 -14.15 10.90 6.80
CA ASN A 163 -14.80 12.14 7.21
C ASN A 163 -14.03 12.89 8.32
N GLU A 164 -12.70 12.84 8.24
CA GLU A 164 -11.80 13.62 9.09
C GLU A 164 -11.51 14.98 8.45
N ILE A 165 -11.35 14.98 7.12
CA ILE A 165 -11.10 16.17 6.31
C ILE A 165 -12.12 16.29 5.19
N VAL A 166 -12.25 17.49 4.60
CA VAL A 166 -13.14 17.75 3.46
C VAL A 166 -12.30 18.28 2.31
N GLU A 167 -12.56 17.76 1.12
CA GLU A 167 -12.08 18.30 -0.14
C GLU A 167 -12.97 19.46 -0.58
N VAL A 168 -12.38 20.61 -0.85
CA VAL A 168 -13.07 21.85 -1.23
C VAL A 168 -12.32 22.57 -2.34
N GLU A 169 -13.04 23.25 -3.21
CA GLU A 169 -12.44 24.15 -4.20
C GLU A 169 -12.23 25.54 -3.58
N SER A 170 -11.07 26.14 -3.85
CA SER A 170 -10.76 27.50 -3.41
C SER A 170 -11.73 28.50 -4.04
N ASN A 171 -12.34 29.34 -3.20
CA ASN A 171 -13.10 30.51 -3.64
C ASN A 171 -12.25 31.79 -3.70
N GLY A 172 -10.95 31.71 -3.36
CA GLY A 172 -10.01 32.84 -3.35
C GLY A 172 -10.30 33.92 -2.32
N VAL A 173 -11.14 33.66 -1.31
CA VAL A 173 -11.54 34.65 -0.30
C VAL A 173 -11.45 34.07 1.11
N GLY A 174 -11.00 34.86 2.07
CA GLY A 174 -10.93 34.46 3.48
C GLY A 174 -9.85 33.41 3.74
N GLU A 175 -10.24 32.22 4.22
CA GLU A 175 -9.29 31.12 4.49
C GLU A 175 -8.63 30.55 3.21
N PHE A 176 -9.09 30.98 2.03
CA PHE A 176 -8.58 30.58 0.72
C PHE A 176 -7.80 31.69 0.00
N ASP A 177 -7.56 32.84 0.63
CA ASP A 177 -6.94 34.03 0.01
C ASP A 177 -5.57 33.75 -0.64
N SER A 178 -4.79 32.85 -0.06
CA SER A 178 -3.47 32.45 -0.58
C SER A 178 -3.52 31.39 -1.70
N ILE A 179 -4.71 30.98 -2.15
CA ILE A 179 -4.89 29.86 -3.08
C ILE A 179 -5.71 30.29 -4.29
N LEU A 180 -5.21 29.99 -5.48
CA LEU A 180 -5.90 30.26 -6.75
C LEU A 180 -7.31 29.68 -6.78
N VAL A 181 -8.28 30.48 -7.23
CA VAL A 181 -9.69 30.10 -7.36
C VAL A 181 -9.82 28.85 -8.21
N GLY A 182 -10.66 27.90 -7.77
CA GLY A 182 -10.90 26.62 -8.44
C GLY A 182 -9.83 25.55 -8.16
N LYS A 183 -8.77 25.85 -7.40
CA LYS A 183 -7.80 24.83 -6.99
C LYS A 183 -8.36 23.97 -5.85
N VAL A 184 -8.18 22.66 -5.96
CA VAL A 184 -8.59 21.68 -4.94
C VAL A 184 -7.73 21.80 -3.69
N CYS A 185 -8.38 21.87 -2.54
CA CYS A 185 -7.81 22.05 -1.22
C CYS A 185 -8.45 21.11 -0.21
N TYR A 186 -7.74 20.87 0.89
CA TYR A 186 -8.21 20.08 2.02
C TYR A 186 -8.31 20.97 3.25
N LYS A 187 -9.40 20.81 4.00
CA LYS A 187 -9.57 21.44 5.31
C LYS A 187 -10.12 20.43 6.31
N CYS A 188 -9.91 20.68 7.60
CA CYS A 188 -10.56 19.87 8.62
C CYS A 188 -12.08 19.96 8.47
N THR A 189 -12.78 18.84 8.65
CA THR A 189 -14.21 18.91 8.94
C THR A 189 -14.38 19.77 10.18
N SER A 190 -15.28 20.76 10.15
CA SER A 190 -15.60 21.58 11.32
C SER A 190 -16.33 20.73 12.37
N LYS A 191 -15.66 19.74 12.93
CA LYS A 191 -16.01 19.19 14.23
C LYS A 191 -15.44 20.17 15.23
N GLY A 192 -16.32 20.75 16.04
CA GLY A 192 -15.97 21.79 17.01
C GLY A 192 -14.70 21.44 17.77
N SER A 193 -13.93 22.47 18.13
CA SER A 193 -12.79 22.40 19.03
C SER A 193 -12.93 21.27 20.05
N ARG A 194 -12.02 20.28 19.99
CA ARG A 194 -11.93 19.10 20.88
C ARG A 194 -13.00 18.02 20.63
N GLY A 195 -12.63 17.07 19.78
CA GLY A 195 -12.44 15.70 20.28
C GLY A 195 -13.61 14.74 20.33
N ASP A 196 -14.82 15.10 19.94
CA ASP A 196 -15.89 14.10 19.74
C ASP A 196 -16.67 14.37 18.44
N PRO A 197 -17.04 13.32 17.69
CA PRO A 197 -18.09 13.46 16.68
C PRO A 197 -19.29 14.11 17.35
N ILE A 198 -19.92 15.09 16.70
CA ILE A 198 -21.30 15.45 17.06
C ILE A 198 -22.14 14.23 16.69
N THR A 199 -22.22 13.27 17.60
CA THR A 199 -23.13 12.14 17.53
C THR A 199 -24.50 12.79 17.47
N GLY A 200 -25.14 12.77 16.31
CA GLY A 200 -26.46 13.37 16.15
C GLY A 200 -27.38 12.84 17.25
N ALA A 201 -28.25 13.67 17.80
CA ALA A 201 -29.04 13.35 19.00
C ALA A 201 -29.80 12.00 18.93
N MET A 202 -30.09 11.53 17.71
CA MET A 202 -30.68 10.21 17.46
C MET A 202 -29.72 9.05 17.69
N ALA A 203 -28.42 9.18 17.37
CA ALA A 203 -27.43 8.14 17.60
C ALA A 203 -27.03 7.99 19.08
N SER A 204 -27.38 8.95 19.93
CA SER A 204 -27.19 8.89 21.39
C SER A 204 -28.38 8.29 22.16
N ILE A 205 -29.48 7.95 21.49
CA ILE A 205 -30.67 7.37 22.13
C ILE A 205 -31.10 6.08 21.41
N PRO A 206 -31.74 5.14 22.12
CA PRO A 206 -32.15 3.86 21.54
C PRO A 206 -33.11 4.00 20.34
N CYS A 207 -33.82 5.13 20.23
CA CYS A 207 -34.74 5.39 19.12
C CYS A 207 -34.05 5.53 17.76
N GLY A 208 -32.80 6.02 17.68
CA GLY A 208 -32.13 6.25 16.40
C GLY A 208 -31.70 4.97 15.67
N VAL A 209 -31.63 3.85 16.38
CA VAL A 209 -31.32 2.52 15.83
C VAL A 209 -32.48 1.54 15.99
N CYS A 210 -33.65 2.01 16.42
CA CYS A 210 -34.80 1.15 16.70
C CYS A 210 -35.35 0.56 15.39
N PRO A 211 -35.36 -0.78 15.22
CA PRO A 211 -35.83 -1.42 13.99
C PRO A 211 -37.35 -1.33 13.78
N ARG A 212 -38.07 -0.86 14.82
CA ARG A 212 -39.53 -0.76 14.86
C ARG A 212 -40.01 0.67 15.13
N ILE A 213 -39.16 1.67 14.86
CA ILE A 213 -39.48 3.08 15.14
C ILE A 213 -40.77 3.53 14.43
N SER A 214 -40.99 3.06 13.20
CA SER A 214 -42.19 3.37 12.41
C SER A 214 -43.48 2.79 12.99
N ASP A 215 -43.37 1.72 13.77
CA ASP A 215 -44.50 1.04 14.41
C ASP A 215 -44.73 1.58 15.84
N CYS A 216 -43.87 2.48 16.32
CA CYS A 216 -43.87 2.96 17.69
C CYS A 216 -44.81 4.16 17.85
N THR A 217 -45.89 3.98 18.61
CA THR A 217 -46.89 5.02 18.88
C THR A 217 -47.27 5.05 20.36
N PRO A 218 -47.68 6.19 20.95
CA PRO A 218 -47.97 6.30 22.38
C PRO A 218 -48.97 5.27 22.91
N ASP A 219 -49.94 4.87 22.08
CA ASP A 219 -51.04 3.97 22.43
C ASP A 219 -51.03 2.66 21.60
N GLY A 220 -49.93 2.39 20.89
CA GLY A 220 -49.74 1.17 20.11
C GLY A 220 -49.22 -0.01 20.90
N ILE A 221 -49.20 -1.19 20.27
CA ILE A 221 -48.60 -2.43 20.83
C ILE A 221 -47.11 -2.19 21.12
N ILE A 222 -46.44 -1.45 20.24
CA ILE A 222 -45.08 -0.94 20.45
C ILE A 222 -45.21 0.51 20.90
N SER A 223 -44.98 0.78 22.18
CA SER A 223 -45.14 2.10 22.78
C SER A 223 -43.86 2.58 23.45
N PRO A 224 -43.55 3.89 23.40
CA PRO A 224 -42.45 4.46 24.18
C PRO A 224 -42.60 4.20 25.69
N LYS A 225 -43.84 4.13 26.20
CA LYS A 225 -44.15 3.93 27.63
C LYS A 225 -43.71 2.55 28.14
N THR A 226 -43.73 1.54 27.28
CA THR A 226 -43.40 0.14 27.61
C THR A 226 -42.15 -0.35 26.89
N CYS A 227 -41.37 0.57 26.29
CA CYS A 227 -40.23 0.24 25.46
C CYS A 227 -39.06 -0.32 26.28
N ARG A 228 -38.72 -1.60 26.06
CA ARG A 228 -37.56 -2.23 26.71
C ARG A 228 -36.24 -1.52 26.41
N TYR A 229 -36.00 -1.12 25.16
CA TYR A 229 -34.76 -0.43 24.79
C TYR A 229 -34.58 0.89 25.55
N TYR A 230 -35.67 1.60 25.81
CA TYR A 230 -35.62 2.86 26.57
C TYR A 230 -35.43 2.60 28.07
N THR A 231 -36.12 1.60 28.63
CA THR A 231 -35.96 1.19 30.03
C THR A 231 -34.54 0.71 30.33
N GLU A 232 -33.97 -0.15 29.49
CA GLU A 232 -32.60 -0.66 29.65
C GLU A 232 -31.57 0.48 29.53
N TRP A 233 -31.77 1.40 28.59
CA TRP A 233 -30.87 2.55 28.40
C TRP A 233 -30.90 3.55 29.57
N LEU A 234 -32.06 3.77 30.21
CA LEU A 234 -32.18 4.63 31.38
C LEU A 234 -31.69 4.00 32.70
N ASN A 235 -31.46 2.69 32.73
CA ASN A 235 -31.04 1.95 33.92
C ASN A 235 -29.51 1.81 34.06
N PHE A 236 -28.73 2.48 33.19
CA PHE A 236 -27.28 2.66 33.29
C PHE A 236 -26.94 4.00 33.95
#